data_AF-A0A0Q4NPX2-F1
#
_entry.id   AF-A0A0Q4NPX2-F1
#
_cell.length_a   1.000
_cell.length_b   1.000
_cell.length_c   1.000
_cell.angle_alpha   90.00
_cell.angle_beta   90.00
_cell.angle_gamma   90.00
#
_symmetry.space_group_name_H-M   'P 1'
#
loop_
_entity.id
_entity.type
_entity.pdbx_description
1 polymer ?
#
loop_
_entity_poly.entity_id
_entity_poly.type
_entity_poly.pdbx_seq_one_letter_code
_entity_poly.pdbx_strand_id
1 'polypeptide(L)'
;MDVERSLISILAGNSRVFIDEAGEIVVEAQLKAFESALKFASQCTPEQGNKPRISVAFDHHGIFRKHFLAEKLTNSQKRRPRLCHLHQRIQRVFLPVANQYNIPLSEIYAIHEDSARQHLVYMLENDDIPEPVVNRMRAPAPASAGPQASKLSCAAITREYFERAAGEGRTPESVLEVFFEDSPWSGSLAWVRGLQLSHLLGFTAGIRLNLVDEQGGVQQGEIIAARQNPQF
;
A
#
# COMPACT_ATOMS: atom_id res chain seq x y z
N MET A 1 -7.46 22.09 19.19
CA MET A 1 -7.19 20.72 19.67
C MET A 1 -6.35 20.08 18.60
N ASP A 2 -5.04 20.23 18.78
CA ASP A 2 -4.00 19.93 17.82
C ASP A 2 -3.61 18.46 17.95
N VAL A 3 -3.96 17.66 16.95
CA VAL A 3 -3.47 16.28 16.83
C VAL A 3 -2.10 16.34 16.18
N GLU A 4 -1.07 15.98 16.95
CA GLU A 4 0.34 15.95 16.55
C GLU A 4 0.54 15.19 15.24
N ARG A 5 1.08 15.89 14.23
CA ARG A 5 1.21 15.43 12.84
C ARG A 5 2.34 14.43 12.60
N SER A 6 3.04 13.97 13.64
CA SER A 6 4.05 12.88 13.60
C SER A 6 3.44 11.48 13.42
N LEU A 7 2.12 11.41 13.42
CA LEU A 7 1.31 10.19 13.40
C LEU A 7 0.79 9.83 12.00
N ILE A 8 1.16 10.58 10.96
CA ILE A 8 0.59 10.44 9.63
C ILE A 8 1.53 9.67 8.70
N SER A 9 1.01 8.61 8.08
CA SER A 9 1.63 7.91 6.95
C SER A 9 0.72 7.98 5.73
N ILE A 10 1.31 7.83 4.54
CA ILE A 10 0.61 8.02 3.27
C ILE A 10 0.78 6.79 2.38
N LEU A 11 -0.34 6.25 1.89
CA LEU A 11 -0.37 5.33 0.75
C LEU A 11 -0.83 6.10 -0.48
N ALA A 12 0.10 6.41 -1.37
CA ALA A 12 -0.04 7.26 -2.54
C ALA A 12 -0.46 6.45 -3.78
N GLY A 13 -1.61 5.79 -3.67
CA GLY A 13 -2.17 4.95 -4.74
C GLY A 13 -1.69 3.51 -4.71
N ASN A 14 -2.40 2.70 -5.49
CA ASN A 14 -2.01 1.36 -5.87
C ASN A 14 -1.96 1.34 -7.39
N SER A 15 -0.79 1.12 -7.97
CA SER A 15 -0.59 1.08 -9.43
C SER A 15 -0.47 -0.37 -9.89
N ARG A 16 -0.74 -0.65 -11.16
CA ARG A 16 -0.56 -2.00 -11.72
C ARG A 16 0.65 -2.03 -12.64
N VAL A 17 1.44 -3.09 -12.53
CA VAL A 17 2.62 -3.32 -13.38
C VAL A 17 2.53 -4.69 -14.01
N PHE A 18 2.80 -4.77 -15.32
CA PHE A 18 2.79 -6.03 -16.06
C PHE A 18 3.78 -6.01 -17.23
N ILE A 19 4.06 -7.20 -17.78
CA ILE A 19 4.81 -7.35 -19.02
C ILE A 19 3.81 -7.51 -20.15
N ASP A 20 3.93 -6.67 -21.19
CA ASP A 20 3.09 -6.78 -22.39
C ASP A 20 3.56 -7.89 -23.34
N GLU A 21 2.86 -8.06 -24.45
CA GLU A 21 3.19 -9.07 -25.47
C GLU A 21 4.57 -8.85 -26.11
N ALA A 22 5.10 -7.63 -26.07
CA ALA A 22 6.43 -7.29 -26.57
C ALA A 22 7.55 -7.55 -25.54
N GLY A 23 7.21 -8.04 -24.34
CA GLY A 23 8.16 -8.28 -23.27
C GLY A 23 8.52 -7.03 -22.48
N GLU A 24 7.75 -5.95 -22.63
CA GLU A 24 8.06 -4.66 -22.05
C GLU A 24 7.27 -4.37 -20.76
N ILE A 25 7.91 -3.66 -19.83
CA ILE A 25 7.25 -3.26 -18.58
C ILE A 25 6.30 -2.11 -18.87
N VAL A 26 5.01 -2.37 -18.63
CA VAL A 26 3.93 -1.41 -18.68
C VAL A 26 3.46 -1.08 -17.26
N VAL A 27 3.14 0.19 -17.02
CA VAL A 27 2.66 0.70 -15.74
C VAL A 27 1.33 1.40 -15.95
N GLU A 28 0.27 0.87 -15.37
CA GLU A 28 -1.01 1.54 -15.19
C GLU A 28 -0.95 2.28 -13.84
N ALA A 29 -0.42 3.49 -13.86
CA ALA A 29 -0.17 4.27 -12.65
C ALA A 29 -1.38 5.11 -12.25
N GLN A 30 -1.67 5.13 -10.95
CA GLN A 30 -2.62 6.07 -10.34
C GLN A 30 -1.93 7.42 -10.07
N LEU A 31 -1.58 8.12 -11.14
CA LEU A 31 -0.76 9.35 -11.05
C LEU A 31 -1.50 10.50 -10.36
N LYS A 32 -2.83 10.58 -10.44
CA LYS A 32 -3.59 11.61 -9.73
C LYS A 32 -3.65 11.35 -8.24
N ALA A 33 -3.80 10.09 -7.83
CA ALA A 33 -3.64 9.71 -6.43
C ALA A 33 -2.23 10.03 -5.91
N PHE A 34 -1.20 9.72 -6.71
CA PHE A 34 0.19 10.02 -6.37
C PHE A 34 0.45 11.53 -6.25
N GLU A 35 0.00 12.33 -7.22
CA GLU A 35 0.10 13.79 -7.21
C GLU A 35 -0.57 14.41 -5.98
N SER A 36 -1.81 14.02 -5.70
CA SER A 36 -2.58 14.50 -4.54
C SER A 36 -1.91 14.12 -3.21
N ALA A 37 -1.35 12.91 -3.13
CA ALA A 37 -0.60 12.45 -1.96
C ALA A 37 0.68 13.27 -1.72
N LEU A 38 1.45 13.58 -2.76
CA LEU A 38 2.66 14.41 -2.64
C LEU A 38 2.33 15.85 -2.29
N LYS A 39 1.26 16.40 -2.88
CA LYS A 39 0.71 17.71 -2.51
C LYS A 39 0.35 17.73 -1.02
N PHE A 40 -0.39 16.75 -0.54
CA PHE A 40 -0.74 16.62 0.87
C PHE A 40 0.52 16.52 1.76
N ALA A 41 1.48 15.66 1.40
CA ALA A 41 2.74 15.51 2.13
C ALA A 41 3.53 16.83 2.23
N SER A 42 3.52 17.66 1.18
CA SER A 42 4.18 18.97 1.17
C SER A 42 3.49 20.01 2.07
N GLN A 43 2.20 19.84 2.35
CA GLN A 43 1.40 20.71 3.20
C GLN A 43 1.45 20.30 4.67
N CYS A 44 1.87 19.07 4.97
CA CYS A 44 2.15 18.63 6.33
C CYS A 44 3.33 19.43 6.89
N THR A 45 3.05 20.44 7.73
CA THR A 45 4.11 21.22 8.39
C THR A 45 4.90 20.32 9.35
N PRO A 46 6.23 20.23 9.20
CA PRO A 46 7.05 19.45 10.11
C PRO A 46 7.27 20.25 11.40
N GLU A 47 6.39 20.12 12.39
CA GLU A 47 6.63 20.73 13.72
C GLU A 47 7.84 20.11 14.44
N GLN A 48 8.29 18.92 13.99
CA GLN A 48 9.46 18.20 14.53
C GLN A 48 10.44 17.74 13.43
N GLY A 49 10.41 18.35 12.24
CA GLY A 49 11.35 18.03 11.15
C GLY A 49 11.06 16.76 10.35
N ASN A 50 10.12 15.91 10.76
CA ASN A 50 9.82 14.66 10.04
C ASN A 50 8.62 14.81 9.11
N LYS A 51 8.87 14.65 7.81
CA LYS A 51 7.83 14.50 6.79
C LYS A 51 7.06 13.18 6.99
N PRO A 52 5.78 13.09 6.59
CA PRO A 52 5.05 11.83 6.64
C PRO A 52 5.76 10.78 5.78
N ARG A 53 5.72 9.53 6.22
CA ARG A 53 6.18 8.39 5.42
C ARG A 53 5.28 8.24 4.19
N ILE A 54 5.87 8.17 2.99
CA ILE A 54 5.12 8.01 1.74
C ILE A 54 5.43 6.65 1.14
N SER A 55 4.40 5.91 0.75
CA SER A 55 4.50 4.61 0.10
C SER A 55 3.61 4.55 -1.13
N VAL A 56 4.00 3.78 -2.16
CA VAL A 56 3.17 3.46 -3.33
C VAL A 56 3.05 1.94 -3.42
N ALA A 57 1.83 1.42 -3.56
CA ALA A 57 1.59 0.01 -3.78
C ALA A 57 1.61 -0.33 -5.29
N PHE A 58 2.02 -1.55 -5.58
CA PHE A 58 2.11 -2.09 -6.93
C PHE A 58 1.52 -3.49 -6.99
N ASP A 59 0.33 -3.61 -7.56
CA ASP A 59 -0.20 -4.90 -8.01
C ASP A 59 0.54 -5.37 -9.25
N HIS A 60 0.73 -6.69 -9.35
CA HIS A 60 1.49 -7.27 -10.44
C HIS A 60 0.65 -8.25 -11.26
N HIS A 61 0.89 -8.27 -12.57
CA HIS A 61 0.39 -9.32 -13.45
C HIS A 61 1.55 -9.82 -14.30
N GLY A 62 2.03 -11.05 -14.02
CA GLY A 62 3.16 -11.65 -14.76
C GLY A 62 4.55 -11.06 -14.45
N ILE A 63 4.66 -10.03 -13.60
CA ILE A 63 5.94 -9.48 -13.15
C ILE A 63 6.40 -10.13 -11.85
N PHE A 64 7.47 -10.90 -11.95
CA PHE A 64 8.24 -11.36 -10.79
C PHE A 64 9.13 -10.24 -10.26
N ARG A 65 9.43 -10.28 -8.95
CA ARG A 65 10.28 -9.31 -8.23
C ARG A 65 11.58 -8.91 -8.95
N LYS A 66 12.18 -9.82 -9.73
CA LYS A 66 13.40 -9.57 -10.51
C LYS A 66 13.24 -8.56 -11.65
N HIS A 67 12.06 -8.44 -12.26
CA HIS A 67 11.80 -7.46 -13.32
C HIS A 67 11.27 -6.13 -12.74
N PHE A 68 10.75 -6.17 -11.51
CA PHE A 68 10.23 -5.00 -10.80
C PHE A 68 11.34 -4.09 -10.25
N LEU A 69 12.45 -4.68 -9.80
CA LEU A 69 13.57 -3.97 -9.18
C LEU A 69 14.68 -3.65 -10.19
N ALA A 70 15.43 -2.58 -9.91
CA ALA A 70 16.69 -2.32 -10.59
C ALA A 70 17.75 -3.39 -10.26
N GLU A 71 18.76 -3.48 -11.12
CA GLU A 71 19.90 -4.37 -10.90
C GLU A 71 20.82 -3.88 -9.77
N LYS A 72 21.67 -4.78 -9.25
CA LYS A 72 22.74 -4.47 -8.29
C LYS A 72 22.30 -3.86 -6.95
N LEU A 73 21.07 -4.12 -6.52
CA LEU A 73 20.59 -3.73 -5.19
C LEU A 73 21.12 -4.65 -4.08
N THR A 74 21.39 -4.07 -2.92
CA THR A 74 21.66 -4.81 -1.68
C THR A 74 20.42 -5.57 -1.20
N ASN A 75 20.61 -6.58 -0.35
CA ASN A 75 19.50 -7.34 0.24
C ASN A 75 18.56 -6.46 1.06
N SER A 76 19.08 -5.43 1.74
CA SER A 76 18.27 -4.46 2.49
C SER A 76 17.37 -3.66 1.54
N GLN A 77 17.93 -3.12 0.45
CA GLN A 77 17.16 -2.39 -0.57
C GLN A 77 16.12 -3.28 -1.25
N LYS A 78 16.42 -4.55 -1.51
CA LYS A 78 15.44 -5.50 -2.06
C LYS A 78 14.27 -5.72 -1.10
N ARG A 79 14.53 -5.81 0.21
CA ARG A 79 13.51 -6.05 1.25
C ARG A 79 12.62 -4.84 1.50
N ARG A 80 13.19 -3.63 1.45
CA ARG A 80 12.46 -2.36 1.64
C ARG A 80 12.75 -1.42 0.45
N PRO A 81 12.22 -1.71 -0.74
CA PRO A 81 12.52 -0.92 -1.93
C PRO A 81 11.89 0.47 -1.82
N ARG A 82 12.50 1.41 -2.53
CA ARG A 82 12.03 2.78 -2.73
C ARG A 82 11.77 2.95 -4.22
N LEU A 83 11.06 3.99 -4.64
CA LEU A 83 10.80 4.20 -6.07
C LEU A 83 12.10 4.29 -6.89
N CYS A 84 13.16 4.89 -6.35
CA CYS A 84 14.48 4.95 -7.01
C CYS A 84 15.18 3.58 -7.16
N HIS A 85 14.68 2.52 -6.51
CA HIS A 85 15.20 1.15 -6.61
C HIS A 85 14.39 0.30 -7.60
N LEU A 86 13.35 0.83 -8.22
CA LEU A 86 12.53 0.09 -9.18
C LEU A 86 13.15 0.07 -10.57
N HIS A 87 12.63 -0.74 -11.48
CA HIS A 87 13.06 -0.71 -12.87
C HIS A 87 12.90 0.71 -13.48
N GLN A 88 13.84 1.14 -14.34
CA GLN A 88 13.90 2.52 -14.84
C GLN A 88 12.60 2.97 -15.53
N ARG A 89 11.91 2.06 -16.24
CA ARG A 89 10.60 2.34 -16.85
C ARG A 89 9.56 2.76 -15.81
N ILE A 90 9.52 2.10 -14.65
CA ILE A 90 8.62 2.46 -13.55
C ILE A 90 9.02 3.81 -12.97
N GLN A 91 10.32 4.03 -12.72
CA GLN A 91 10.80 5.31 -12.18
C GLN A 91 10.38 6.51 -13.04
N ARG A 92 10.50 6.39 -14.36
CA ARG A 92 10.17 7.46 -15.32
C ARG A 92 8.70 7.89 -15.27
N VAL A 93 7.79 7.01 -14.84
CA VAL A 93 6.36 7.34 -14.72
C VAL A 93 6.11 8.28 -13.54
N PHE A 94 6.76 8.03 -12.39
CA PHE A 94 6.54 8.81 -11.16
C PHE A 94 7.46 10.04 -11.03
N LEU A 95 8.63 10.03 -11.69
CA LEU A 95 9.64 11.07 -11.57
C LEU A 95 9.14 12.50 -11.86
N PRO A 96 8.32 12.76 -12.91
CA PRO A 96 7.84 14.12 -13.20
C PRO A 96 7.03 14.72 -12.04
N VAL A 97 6.09 13.93 -11.49
CA VAL A 97 5.25 14.36 -10.37
C VAL A 97 6.09 14.51 -9.09
N ALA A 98 7.01 13.58 -8.82
CA ALA A 98 7.91 13.68 -7.68
C ALA A 98 8.77 14.96 -7.69
N ASN A 99 9.29 15.33 -8.87
CA ASN A 99 10.05 16.56 -9.07
C ASN A 99 9.22 17.82 -8.86
N GLN A 100 7.95 17.83 -9.30
CA GLN A 100 7.04 18.97 -9.11
C GLN A 100 6.88 19.36 -7.63
N TYR A 101 6.91 18.38 -6.72
CA TYR A 101 6.77 18.60 -5.28
C TYR A 101 8.10 18.58 -4.51
N ASN A 102 9.25 18.48 -5.20
CA ASN A 102 10.57 18.35 -4.58
C ASN A 102 10.66 17.20 -3.56
N ILE A 103 10.04 16.06 -3.87
CA ILE A 103 10.12 14.84 -3.06
C ILE A 103 10.90 13.80 -3.86
N PRO A 104 12.16 13.48 -3.47
CA PRO A 104 12.95 12.50 -4.19
C PRO A 104 12.29 11.12 -4.23
N LEU A 105 12.44 10.38 -5.35
CA LEU A 105 12.01 8.97 -5.42
C LEU A 105 12.71 8.10 -4.37
N SER A 106 13.86 8.55 -3.85
CA SER A 106 14.57 7.93 -2.74
C SER A 106 13.92 8.18 -1.39
N GLU A 107 12.85 8.95 -1.25
CA GLU A 107 12.09 9.10 0.00
C GLU A 107 10.79 8.29 0.01
N ILE A 108 10.38 7.78 -1.15
CA ILE A 108 9.09 7.12 -1.36
C ILE A 108 9.28 5.60 -1.39
N TYR A 109 8.64 4.89 -0.46
CA TYR A 109 8.69 3.44 -0.39
C TYR A 109 7.84 2.79 -1.49
N ALA A 110 8.28 1.65 -1.99
CA ALA A 110 7.54 0.85 -2.96
C ALA A 110 7.09 -0.47 -2.31
N ILE A 111 5.81 -0.79 -2.42
CA ILE A 111 5.22 -2.03 -1.90
C ILE A 111 4.79 -2.87 -3.08
N HIS A 112 5.54 -3.95 -3.37
CA HIS A 112 5.18 -4.89 -4.43
C HIS A 112 4.29 -6.01 -3.88
N GLU A 113 3.23 -6.34 -4.59
CA GLU A 113 2.25 -7.35 -4.18
C GLU A 113 2.89 -8.70 -3.85
N ASP A 114 3.72 -9.26 -4.72
CA ASP A 114 4.41 -10.54 -4.47
C ASP A 114 5.24 -10.50 -3.18
N SER A 115 5.87 -9.35 -2.88
CA SER A 115 6.65 -9.21 -1.64
C SER A 115 5.76 -9.08 -0.41
N ALA A 116 4.60 -8.43 -0.53
CA ALA A 116 3.60 -8.36 0.52
C ALA A 116 3.04 -9.76 0.80
N ARG A 117 2.65 -10.48 -0.26
CA ARG A 117 2.17 -11.86 -0.20
C ARG A 117 3.15 -12.79 0.50
N GLN A 118 4.41 -12.81 0.07
CA GLN A 118 5.44 -13.68 0.67
C GLN A 118 5.65 -13.40 2.16
N HIS A 119 5.62 -12.12 2.56
CA HIS A 119 5.75 -11.75 3.96
C HIS A 119 4.53 -12.14 4.78
N LEU A 120 3.33 -11.94 4.24
CA LEU A 120 2.11 -12.32 4.92
C LEU A 120 2.02 -13.85 5.11
N VAL A 121 2.42 -14.64 4.11
CA VAL A 121 2.53 -16.10 4.25
C VAL A 121 3.50 -16.45 5.38
N TYR A 122 4.70 -15.85 5.37
CA TYR A 122 5.69 -16.08 6.42
C TYR A 122 5.14 -15.73 7.82
N MET A 123 4.49 -14.57 7.99
CA MET A 123 3.90 -14.18 9.29
C MET A 123 2.81 -15.19 9.72
N LEU A 124 1.94 -15.61 8.81
CA LEU A 124 0.87 -16.55 9.14
C LEU A 124 1.38 -17.95 9.52
N GLU A 125 2.61 -18.30 9.13
CA GLU A 125 3.26 -19.57 9.47
C GLU A 125 4.11 -19.49 10.75
N ASN A 126 4.60 -18.30 11.10
CA ASN A 126 5.63 -18.14 12.14
C ASN A 126 5.20 -17.27 13.34
N ASP A 127 4.17 -16.43 13.19
CA ASP A 127 3.70 -15.53 14.25
C ASP A 127 2.45 -16.09 14.94
N ASP A 128 2.29 -15.75 16.22
CA ASP A 128 1.12 -16.14 17.03
C ASP A 128 -0.09 -15.25 16.72
N ILE A 129 -0.65 -15.42 15.51
CA ILE A 129 -1.84 -14.71 15.05
C ILE A 129 -3.08 -15.54 15.41
N PRO A 130 -4.11 -14.96 16.05
CA PRO A 130 -5.32 -15.69 16.41
C PRO A 130 -5.94 -16.42 15.21
N GLU A 131 -6.20 -17.72 15.36
CA GLU A 131 -6.73 -18.59 14.30
C GLU A 131 -8.00 -18.03 13.62
N PRO A 132 -8.96 -17.39 14.32
CA PRO A 132 -10.10 -16.75 13.66
C PRO A 132 -9.71 -15.64 12.68
N VAL A 133 -8.60 -14.93 12.93
CA VAL A 133 -8.07 -13.89 12.06
C VAL A 133 -7.37 -14.53 10.86
N VAL A 134 -6.55 -15.56 11.08
CA VAL A 134 -5.89 -16.34 10.02
C VAL A 134 -6.91 -16.90 9.03
N ASN A 135 -8.02 -17.45 9.53
CA ASN A 135 -9.07 -18.02 8.70
C ASN A 135 -9.77 -16.97 7.82
N ARG A 136 -9.91 -15.72 8.27
CA ARG A 136 -10.46 -14.62 7.46
C ARG A 136 -9.47 -14.11 6.40
N MET A 137 -8.16 -14.30 6.60
CA MET A 137 -7.13 -13.93 5.64
C MET A 137 -7.00 -14.91 4.47
N ARG A 138 -7.54 -16.12 4.62
CA ARG A 138 -7.55 -17.15 3.59
C ARG A 138 -8.81 -17.02 2.74
N ALA A 139 -8.66 -17.04 1.41
CA ALA A 139 -9.78 -17.19 0.51
C ALA A 139 -10.34 -18.62 0.66
N PRO A 140 -11.67 -18.81 0.55
CA PRO A 140 -12.25 -20.14 0.55
C PRO A 140 -11.63 -20.96 -0.58
N ALA A 141 -11.04 -22.11 -0.23
CA ALA A 141 -10.48 -23.02 -1.22
C ALA A 141 -11.63 -23.55 -2.09
N PRO A 142 -11.47 -23.64 -3.42
CA PRO A 142 -12.39 -24.44 -4.22
C PRO A 142 -12.36 -25.87 -3.68
N ALA A 143 -13.51 -26.54 -3.63
CA ALA A 143 -13.67 -27.87 -3.01
C ALA A 143 -12.73 -28.97 -3.57
N SER A 144 -12.07 -28.71 -4.70
CA SER A 144 -11.10 -29.57 -5.38
C SER A 144 -9.64 -29.30 -5.02
N ALA A 145 -9.32 -28.23 -4.29
CA ALA A 145 -7.96 -27.91 -3.88
C ALA A 145 -7.68 -28.56 -2.51
N GLY A 146 -6.67 -29.44 -2.45
CA GLY A 146 -6.23 -30.05 -1.20
C GLY A 146 -5.81 -29.03 -0.13
N PRO A 147 -5.58 -29.48 1.13
CA PRO A 147 -5.40 -28.62 2.31
C PRO A 147 -4.21 -27.64 2.28
N GLN A 148 -3.37 -27.65 1.23
CA GLN A 148 -2.16 -26.84 1.11
C GLN A 148 -2.30 -25.60 0.19
N ALA A 149 -3.45 -25.35 -0.43
CA ALA A 149 -3.61 -24.26 -1.42
C ALA A 149 -4.62 -23.18 -0.99
N SER A 150 -4.61 -22.75 0.27
CA SER A 150 -5.43 -21.61 0.69
C SER A 150 -4.82 -20.30 0.18
N LYS A 151 -5.32 -19.81 -0.95
CA LYS A 151 -4.91 -18.53 -1.55
C LYS A 151 -5.23 -17.38 -0.59
N LEU A 152 -4.31 -16.46 -0.34
CA LEU A 152 -4.59 -15.25 0.44
C LEU A 152 -5.72 -14.43 -0.20
N SER A 153 -6.64 -13.93 0.62
CA SER A 153 -7.74 -13.07 0.16
C SER A 153 -7.22 -11.69 -0.23
N CYS A 154 -7.94 -10.99 -1.12
CA CYS A 154 -7.56 -9.62 -1.50
C CYS A 154 -7.50 -8.70 -0.28
N ALA A 155 -8.43 -8.86 0.67
CA ALA A 155 -8.44 -8.09 1.91
C ALA A 155 -7.20 -8.31 2.78
N ALA A 156 -6.66 -9.54 2.80
CA ALA A 156 -5.44 -9.85 3.54
C ALA A 156 -4.21 -9.15 2.92
N ILE A 157 -4.13 -9.12 1.59
CA ILE A 157 -3.08 -8.41 0.85
C ILE A 157 -3.22 -6.90 1.04
N THR A 158 -4.44 -6.35 0.93
CA THR A 158 -4.70 -4.93 1.21
C THR A 158 -4.31 -4.56 2.64
N ARG A 159 -4.61 -5.40 3.63
CA ARG A 159 -4.17 -5.20 5.01
C ARG A 159 -2.64 -5.14 5.11
N GLU A 160 -1.94 -6.03 4.42
CA GLU A 160 -0.47 -6.03 4.37
C GLU A 160 0.09 -4.76 3.68
N TYR A 161 -0.58 -4.21 2.68
CA TYR A 161 -0.20 -2.91 2.10
C TYR A 161 -0.30 -1.80 3.13
N PHE A 162 -1.39 -1.76 3.89
CA PHE A 162 -1.58 -0.77 4.94
C PHE A 162 -0.54 -0.89 6.05
N GLU A 163 -0.26 -2.12 6.50
CA GLU A 163 0.80 -2.41 7.49
C GLU A 163 2.15 -1.84 7.04
N ARG A 164 2.56 -2.11 5.79
CA ARG A 164 3.83 -1.62 5.23
C ARG A 164 3.86 -0.12 4.97
N ALA A 165 2.72 0.44 4.57
CA ALA A 165 2.60 1.86 4.31
C ALA A 165 2.67 2.67 5.61
N ALA A 166 1.98 2.21 6.65
CA ALA A 166 2.02 2.80 7.99
C ALA A 166 3.41 2.70 8.66
N GLY A 167 4.15 1.62 8.37
CA GLY A 167 5.50 1.43 8.91
C GLY A 167 5.53 0.93 10.36
N GLU A 168 6.73 0.72 10.87
CA GLU A 168 6.98 0.24 12.23
C GLU A 168 6.77 1.36 13.27
N GLY A 169 6.38 1.00 14.50
CA GLY A 169 6.25 1.96 15.62
C GLY A 169 4.95 2.77 15.64
N ARG A 170 3.94 2.37 14.86
CA ARG A 170 2.62 2.99 14.86
C ARG A 170 1.91 2.84 16.21
N THR A 171 1.21 3.90 16.60
CA THR A 171 0.36 3.94 17.80
C THR A 171 -1.12 3.94 17.39
N PRO A 172 -2.08 3.70 18.31
CA PRO A 172 -3.51 3.81 18.02
C PRO A 172 -3.96 5.18 17.48
N GLU A 173 -3.19 6.23 17.78
CA GLU A 173 -3.42 7.60 17.31
C GLU A 173 -2.85 7.82 15.89
N SER A 174 -2.10 6.86 15.35
CA SER A 174 -1.56 6.93 13.99
C SER A 174 -2.67 6.89 12.94
N VAL A 175 -2.50 7.65 11.86
CA VAL A 175 -3.42 7.72 10.72
C VAL A 175 -2.68 7.38 9.43
N LEU A 176 -3.26 6.45 8.66
CA LEU A 176 -2.87 6.18 7.29
C LEU A 176 -3.81 6.93 6.34
N GLU A 177 -3.27 7.92 5.63
CA GLU A 177 -3.93 8.65 4.56
C GLU A 177 -3.76 7.86 3.25
N VAL A 178 -4.84 7.25 2.77
CA VAL A 178 -4.85 6.45 1.54
C VAL A 178 -5.42 7.30 0.42
N PHE A 179 -4.60 7.66 -0.55
CA PHE A 179 -5.04 8.30 -1.78
C PHE A 179 -5.29 7.23 -2.84
N PHE A 180 -6.42 7.30 -3.50
CA PHE A 180 -6.81 6.27 -4.46
C PHE A 180 -7.55 6.86 -5.65
N GLU A 181 -7.10 6.49 -6.85
CA GLU A 181 -7.73 6.89 -8.11
C GLU A 181 -8.72 5.81 -8.55
N ASP A 182 -9.96 6.22 -8.84
CA ASP A 182 -10.91 5.27 -9.42
C ASP A 182 -10.49 4.95 -10.85
N SER A 183 -10.31 3.67 -11.13
CA SER A 183 -9.86 3.21 -12.45
C SER A 183 -10.55 1.90 -12.80
N PRO A 184 -10.71 1.57 -14.10
CA PRO A 184 -11.45 0.39 -14.54
C PRO A 184 -10.97 -0.92 -13.90
N TRP A 185 -9.68 -1.02 -13.58
CA TRP A 185 -9.06 -2.20 -12.98
C TRP A 185 -9.03 -2.15 -11.45
N SER A 186 -9.12 -0.96 -10.84
CA SER A 186 -8.97 -0.76 -9.40
C SER A 186 -10.30 -0.80 -8.63
N GLY A 187 -11.43 -0.80 -9.35
CA GLY A 187 -12.77 -1.17 -8.88
C GLY A 187 -13.16 -0.61 -7.50
N SER A 188 -13.86 0.54 -7.49
CA SER A 188 -14.31 1.35 -6.34
C SER A 188 -14.88 0.62 -5.11
N LEU A 189 -15.29 -0.64 -5.20
CA LEU A 189 -15.80 -1.43 -4.05
C LEU A 189 -14.71 -2.16 -3.25
N ALA A 190 -13.54 -2.44 -3.86
CA ALA A 190 -12.50 -3.23 -3.22
C ALA A 190 -11.82 -2.48 -2.06
N TRP A 191 -11.61 -1.17 -2.21
CA TRP A 191 -10.91 -0.36 -1.20
C TRP A 191 -11.79 -0.01 -0.02
N VAL A 192 -13.02 0.49 -0.22
CA VAL A 192 -13.94 0.79 0.90
C VAL A 192 -14.15 -0.47 1.76
N ARG A 193 -14.38 -1.62 1.12
CA ARG A 193 -14.50 -2.90 1.82
C ARG A 193 -13.16 -3.36 2.41
N GLY A 194 -12.06 -3.14 1.71
CA GLY A 194 -10.70 -3.44 2.14
C GLY A 194 -10.29 -2.70 3.42
N LEU A 195 -10.72 -1.46 3.60
CA LEU A 195 -10.50 -0.66 4.81
C LEU A 195 -11.17 -1.29 6.03
N GLN A 196 -12.47 -1.57 5.92
CA GLN A 196 -13.23 -2.20 6.99
C GLN A 196 -12.68 -3.58 7.34
N LEU A 197 -12.34 -4.37 6.31
CA LEU A 197 -11.76 -5.70 6.49
C LEU A 197 -10.36 -5.61 7.11
N SER A 198 -9.55 -4.61 6.79
CA SER A 198 -8.20 -4.49 7.35
C SER A 198 -8.21 -4.35 8.87
N HIS A 199 -9.17 -3.61 9.44
CA HIS A 199 -9.35 -3.55 10.88
C HIS A 199 -9.82 -4.89 11.47
N LEU A 200 -10.75 -5.58 10.80
CA LEU A 200 -11.17 -6.94 11.19
C LEU A 200 -10.03 -7.97 11.10
N LEU A 201 -8.97 -7.63 10.38
CA LEU A 201 -7.74 -8.38 10.20
C LEU A 201 -6.59 -7.88 11.09
N GLY A 202 -6.87 -7.00 12.06
CA GLY A 202 -5.91 -6.58 13.09
C GLY A 202 -5.10 -5.32 12.76
N PHE A 203 -5.44 -4.57 11.70
CA PHE A 203 -4.84 -3.27 11.46
C PHE A 203 -5.33 -2.24 12.49
N THR A 204 -4.39 -1.56 13.17
CA THR A 204 -4.69 -0.78 14.39
C THR A 204 -4.69 0.73 14.20
N ALA A 205 -3.99 1.26 13.19
CA ALA A 205 -3.97 2.69 12.91
C ALA A 205 -5.30 3.12 12.27
N GLY A 206 -5.75 4.35 12.50
CA GLY A 206 -6.89 4.91 11.77
C GLY A 206 -6.59 4.99 10.28
N ILE A 207 -7.60 4.80 9.43
CA ILE A 207 -7.43 4.92 7.98
C ILE A 207 -8.41 5.95 7.44
N ARG A 208 -7.90 6.87 6.61
CA ARG A 208 -8.74 7.78 5.83
C ARG A 208 -8.57 7.49 4.35
N LEU A 209 -9.68 7.26 3.65
CA LEU A 209 -9.68 7.12 2.20
C LEU A 209 -9.94 8.47 1.55
N ASN A 210 -9.06 8.88 0.66
CA ASN A 210 -9.16 10.07 -0.16
C ASN A 210 -9.31 9.61 -1.62
N LEU A 211 -10.53 9.68 -2.14
CA LEU A 211 -10.79 9.32 -3.53
C LEU A 211 -10.37 10.49 -4.43
N VAL A 212 -9.63 10.18 -5.49
CA VAL A 212 -9.12 11.15 -6.44
C VAL A 212 -9.74 10.90 -7.80
N ASP A 213 -10.38 11.93 -8.36
CA ASP A 213 -10.97 11.88 -9.69
C ASP A 213 -9.91 12.09 -10.80
N GLU A 214 -10.32 11.89 -12.05
CA GLU A 214 -9.45 12.04 -13.23
C GLU A 214 -8.90 13.46 -13.40
N GLN A 215 -9.58 14.46 -12.83
CA GLN A 215 -9.16 15.87 -12.85
C GLN A 215 -8.22 16.21 -11.68
N GLY A 216 -8.00 15.30 -10.73
CA GLY A 216 -7.20 15.51 -9.53
C GLY A 216 -7.97 16.14 -8.35
N GLY A 217 -9.29 16.22 -8.43
CA GLY A 217 -10.16 16.57 -7.31
C GLY A 217 -10.12 15.47 -6.24
N VAL A 218 -10.04 15.87 -4.97
CA VAL A 218 -9.94 14.95 -3.84
C VAL A 218 -11.23 14.98 -3.03
N GLN A 219 -11.96 13.86 -3.01
CA GLN A 219 -13.04 13.63 -2.07
C GLN A 219 -12.47 12.95 -0.81
N GLN A 220 -12.33 13.75 0.24
CA GLN A 220 -11.85 13.27 1.53
C GLN A 220 -12.95 12.51 2.28
N GLY A 221 -12.64 11.28 2.69
CA GLY A 221 -13.49 10.47 3.56
C GLY A 221 -13.29 10.74 5.05
N GLU A 222 -14.08 10.06 5.88
CA GLU A 222 -13.92 10.05 7.33
C GLU A 222 -12.71 9.19 7.76
N ILE A 223 -12.15 9.47 8.94
CA ILE A 223 -11.19 8.54 9.57
C ILE A 223 -11.99 7.36 10.11
N ILE A 224 -11.69 6.17 9.62
CA ILE A 224 -12.15 4.90 10.19
C ILE A 224 -11.09 4.46 11.20
N ALA A 225 -11.40 4.57 12.49
CA ALA A 225 -10.56 4.00 13.53
C ALA A 225 -10.77 2.48 13.61
N ALA A 226 -9.75 1.76 14.06
CA ALA A 226 -9.94 0.38 14.50
C ALA A 226 -10.98 0.40 15.63
N ARG A 227 -12.17 -0.17 15.40
CA ARG A 227 -13.11 -0.38 16.51
C ARG A 227 -12.38 -1.24 17.52
N GLN A 228 -12.21 -0.74 18.75
CA GLN A 228 -11.88 -1.61 19.87
C GLN A 228 -12.96 -2.68 19.87
N ASN A 229 -12.60 -3.91 19.53
CA ASN A 229 -13.53 -5.02 19.65
C ASN A 229 -13.77 -5.16 21.15
N PRO A 230 -14.99 -4.94 21.69
CA PRO A 230 -15.22 -5.07 23.13
C PRO A 230 -15.31 -6.54 23.58
N GLN A 231 -14.88 -7.50 22.76
CA GLN A 231 -14.99 -8.93 23.02
C GLN A 231 -13.89 -9.70 22.28
N PHE A 232 -12.68 -9.63 22.83
CA PHE A 232 -11.88 -10.81 23.16
C PHE A 232 -11.42 -10.63 24.60
#